data_AF-A0A8C7Y3R9-F1
#
_entry.id   AF-A0A8C7Y3R9-F1
#
_cell.length_a   1.000
_cell.length_b   1.000
_cell.length_c   1.000
_cell.angle_alpha   90.00
_cell.angle_beta   90.00
_cell.angle_gamma   90.00
#
_symmetry.space_group_name_H-M   'P 1'
#
loop_
_entity.id
_entity.type
_entity.pdbx_description
1 polymer ?
#
loop_
_entity_poly.entity_id
_entity_poly.type
_entity_poly.pdbx_seq_one_letter_code
_entity_poly.pdbx_strand_id
1 'polypeptide(L)'
;PQLILNNTSMYHAVGYSSILLMQAAMTFDPKDMDAAMTSLKDALHVCQRFRKKTGLMESLANFWYGQQNETLTEEEMHAEICCAEVLMQKAALTFLDESIIGFIKGGMGMRNSYQIFKYCQDMENVLTDEEKQKRTHVHFRGGVSMGIGSFNLMLSLFPARVLRLMEFLGFSGNRELGLAELRAGASSNNLRSILSTMTMLMFHLYITVILGTGDGNLAECESLLKPYAERFPNGALMLFFTARIAVLKGNFTFAQEKFLACIAAQEEWRQIHHLCYWELMWTYSFEQNWKEAYRYANLLSKENKWSQAIYVYHKAAILSMLPQEEVSKLGENVVALFRQVEGLRLRIAGKSIPTEKFAAKKAERYSSPSPVKLVVPALEMMYVWNGFTVVGKRPDLTESILSTLEKAEKQLQTNLAPSEYHLDDQCVIQLLKGLCLRELGLLDRAEACFNHVISSEKDIKYDNYLVPFTMYELGLLHKQTGDVNKAIAVMERVK
;
A
#
# COMPACT_ATOMS: atom_id res chain seq x y z
N PRO A 1 -25.57 -13.73 -19.72
CA PRO A 1 -25.39 -14.96 -18.91
C PRO A 1 -24.96 -14.69 -17.45
N GLN A 2 -23.92 -13.89 -17.20
CA GLN A 2 -23.41 -13.61 -15.84
C GLN A 2 -24.44 -12.91 -14.93
N LEU A 3 -25.16 -11.90 -15.41
CA LEU A 3 -26.21 -11.19 -14.64
C LEU A 3 -27.37 -12.10 -14.16
N ILE A 4 -27.63 -13.23 -14.83
CA ILE A 4 -28.73 -14.14 -14.51
C ILE A 4 -28.36 -15.06 -13.32
N LEU A 5 -27.07 -15.37 -13.13
CA LEU A 5 -26.60 -16.30 -12.10
C LEU A 5 -26.29 -15.62 -10.77
N ASN A 6 -26.15 -14.28 -10.74
CA ASN A 6 -25.81 -13.54 -9.52
C ASN A 6 -26.91 -13.61 -8.45
N ASN A 7 -28.16 -13.88 -8.82
CA ASN A 7 -29.28 -13.99 -7.88
C ASN A 7 -29.55 -15.42 -7.38
N THR A 8 -28.86 -16.41 -7.95
CA THR A 8 -29.13 -17.85 -7.72
C THR A 8 -27.89 -18.63 -7.27
N SER A 9 -26.68 -18.17 -7.57
CA SER A 9 -25.43 -18.85 -7.20
C SER A 9 -24.59 -17.98 -6.26
N MET A 10 -24.25 -18.51 -5.08
CA MET A 10 -23.40 -17.80 -4.09
C MET A 10 -22.06 -17.34 -4.68
N TYR A 11 -21.34 -18.20 -5.41
CA TYR A 11 -20.03 -17.87 -5.99
C TYR A 11 -20.09 -16.77 -7.06
N HIS A 12 -21.10 -16.78 -7.92
CA HIS A 12 -21.30 -15.72 -8.92
C HIS A 12 -21.65 -14.39 -8.25
N ALA A 13 -22.52 -14.42 -7.23
CA ALA A 13 -22.88 -13.23 -6.47
C ALA A 13 -21.66 -12.60 -5.76
N VAL A 14 -20.85 -13.43 -5.07
CA VAL A 14 -19.61 -13.00 -4.42
C VAL A 14 -18.61 -12.48 -5.45
N GLY A 15 -18.38 -13.21 -6.54
CA GLY A 15 -17.43 -12.81 -7.58
C GLY A 15 -17.80 -11.48 -8.23
N TYR A 16 -19.07 -11.29 -8.60
CA TYR A 16 -19.54 -10.04 -9.19
C TYR A 16 -19.45 -8.86 -8.22
N SER A 17 -19.90 -9.05 -6.98
CA SER A 17 -19.79 -7.98 -5.95
C SER A 17 -18.33 -7.65 -5.61
N SER A 18 -17.42 -8.61 -5.66
CA SER A 18 -15.97 -8.40 -5.51
C SER A 18 -15.40 -7.53 -6.62
N ILE A 19 -15.83 -7.74 -7.88
CA ILE A 19 -15.39 -6.95 -9.03
C ILE A 19 -15.88 -5.49 -8.88
N LEU A 20 -17.14 -5.29 -8.50
CA LEU A 20 -17.67 -3.95 -8.24
C LEU A 20 -16.97 -3.28 -7.07
N LEU A 21 -16.61 -4.02 -6.01
CA LEU A 21 -15.81 -3.48 -4.91
C LEU A 21 -14.44 -3.00 -5.38
N MET A 22 -13.75 -3.78 -6.23
CA MET A 22 -12.46 -3.36 -6.79
C MET A 22 -12.59 -2.06 -7.58
N GLN A 23 -13.63 -1.94 -8.42
CA GLN A 23 -13.93 -0.70 -9.14
C GLN A 23 -14.18 0.47 -8.18
N ALA A 24 -15.07 0.28 -7.21
CA ALA A 24 -15.45 1.29 -6.23
C ALA A 24 -14.26 1.78 -5.40
N ALA A 25 -13.43 0.85 -4.91
CA ALA A 25 -12.19 1.19 -4.24
C ALA A 25 -11.36 2.08 -5.18
N MET A 26 -11.01 1.61 -6.37
CA MET A 26 -10.11 2.34 -7.24
C MET A 26 -10.64 3.71 -7.72
N THR A 27 -11.96 3.92 -7.84
CA THR A 27 -12.54 5.19 -8.33
C THR A 27 -12.80 6.19 -7.22
N PHE A 28 -13.15 5.73 -6.01
CA PHE A 28 -13.78 6.55 -4.96
C PHE A 28 -15.00 7.34 -5.43
N ASP A 29 -15.65 6.94 -6.54
CA ASP A 29 -16.85 7.60 -7.01
C ASP A 29 -18.04 7.15 -6.13
N PRO A 30 -18.81 8.07 -5.53
CA PRO A 30 -19.96 7.71 -4.70
C PRO A 30 -20.94 6.75 -5.38
N LYS A 31 -21.12 6.85 -6.71
CA LYS A 31 -22.00 5.96 -7.46
C LYS A 31 -21.47 4.53 -7.54
N ASP A 32 -20.16 4.37 -7.75
CA ASP A 32 -19.53 3.05 -7.78
C ASP A 32 -19.54 2.43 -6.38
N MET A 33 -19.30 3.24 -5.34
CA MET A 33 -19.37 2.84 -3.93
C MET A 33 -20.77 2.35 -3.56
N ASP A 34 -21.82 3.08 -3.95
CA ASP A 34 -23.22 2.69 -3.71
C ASP A 34 -23.61 1.42 -4.48
N ALA A 35 -23.15 1.29 -5.74
CA ALA A 35 -23.38 0.10 -6.55
C ALA A 35 -22.70 -1.14 -5.95
N ALA A 36 -21.45 -1.02 -5.52
CA ALA A 36 -20.72 -2.09 -4.84
C ALA A 36 -21.39 -2.48 -3.52
N MET A 37 -21.76 -1.51 -2.68
CA MET A 37 -22.45 -1.76 -1.41
C MET A 37 -23.80 -2.46 -1.60
N THR A 38 -24.56 -2.06 -2.63
CA THR A 38 -25.84 -2.71 -2.99
C THR A 38 -25.60 -4.16 -3.42
N SER A 39 -24.66 -4.38 -4.34
CA SER A 39 -24.34 -5.73 -4.81
C SER A 39 -23.81 -6.64 -3.70
N LEU A 40 -23.03 -6.11 -2.75
CA LEU A 40 -22.58 -6.85 -1.57
C LEU A 40 -23.75 -7.23 -0.64
N LYS A 41 -24.75 -6.37 -0.46
CA LYS A 41 -25.96 -6.73 0.31
C LYS A 41 -26.75 -7.84 -0.37
N ASP A 42 -26.89 -7.78 -1.69
CA ASP A 42 -27.59 -8.82 -2.45
C ASP A 42 -26.83 -10.15 -2.41
N ALA A 43 -25.50 -10.12 -2.57
CA ALA A 43 -24.66 -11.30 -2.44
C ALA A 43 -24.76 -11.93 -1.04
N LEU A 44 -24.80 -11.10 0.01
CA LEU A 44 -25.00 -11.58 1.39
C LEU A 44 -26.36 -12.27 1.54
N HIS A 45 -27.43 -11.70 0.98
CA HIS A 45 -28.76 -12.32 0.98
C HIS A 45 -28.79 -13.65 0.23
N VAL A 46 -28.10 -13.75 -0.91
CA VAL A 46 -27.97 -15.02 -1.63
C VAL A 46 -27.25 -16.05 -0.77
N CYS A 47 -26.10 -15.71 -0.18
CA CYS A 47 -25.35 -16.62 0.69
C CYS A 47 -26.21 -17.11 1.87
N GLN A 48 -26.97 -16.23 2.52
CA GLN A 48 -27.84 -16.57 3.64
C GLN A 48 -28.92 -17.62 3.32
N ARG A 49 -29.38 -17.72 2.07
CA ARG A 49 -30.36 -18.75 1.66
C ARG A 49 -29.80 -20.17 1.71
N PHE A 50 -28.50 -20.31 1.53
CA PHE A 50 -27.76 -21.59 1.53
C PHE A 50 -27.13 -21.90 2.88
N ARG A 51 -27.17 -20.96 3.83
CA ARG A 51 -26.68 -21.19 5.19
C ARG A 51 -27.72 -21.95 6.00
N LYS A 52 -27.22 -22.67 7.00
CA LYS A 52 -28.07 -23.33 7.98
C LYS A 52 -28.99 -22.30 8.65
N LYS A 53 -30.28 -22.64 8.78
CA LYS A 53 -31.32 -21.72 9.28
C LYS A 53 -31.23 -21.42 10.78
N THR A 54 -30.50 -22.23 11.55
CA THR A 54 -30.15 -21.94 12.95
C THR A 54 -29.11 -20.82 12.95
N GLY A 55 -29.42 -19.70 13.61
CA GLY A 55 -28.69 -18.44 13.44
C GLY A 55 -27.21 -18.53 13.83
N LEU A 56 -26.38 -17.68 13.22
CA LEU A 56 -24.95 -17.51 13.52
C LEU A 56 -24.63 -17.50 15.00
N MET A 57 -25.43 -16.75 15.77
CA MET A 57 -25.22 -16.55 17.20
C MET A 57 -25.49 -17.82 18.00
N GLU A 58 -26.41 -18.66 17.53
CA GLU A 58 -26.81 -19.91 18.17
C GLU A 58 -25.84 -21.03 17.80
N SER A 59 -25.36 -21.09 16.56
CA SER A 59 -24.29 -22.01 16.14
C SER A 59 -22.94 -21.68 16.81
N LEU A 60 -22.57 -20.39 16.88
CA LEU A 60 -21.39 -19.95 17.62
C LEU A 60 -21.54 -20.18 19.12
N ALA A 61 -22.71 -19.93 19.72
CA ALA A 61 -22.95 -20.25 21.12
C ALA A 61 -22.86 -21.76 21.39
N ASN A 62 -23.52 -22.61 20.60
CA ASN A 62 -23.50 -24.06 20.77
C ASN A 62 -22.09 -24.64 20.62
N PHE A 63 -21.26 -24.06 19.74
CA PHE A 63 -19.84 -24.39 19.59
C PHE A 63 -19.01 -23.98 20.81
N TRP A 64 -19.17 -22.75 21.32
CA TRP A 64 -18.47 -22.29 22.53
C TRP A 64 -18.90 -23.02 23.81
N TYR A 65 -20.14 -23.53 23.85
CA TYR A 65 -20.68 -24.32 24.96
C TYR A 65 -20.50 -25.84 24.79
N GLY A 66 -19.74 -26.31 23.78
CA GLY A 66 -19.33 -27.71 23.66
C GLY A 66 -20.44 -28.69 23.27
N GLN A 67 -21.54 -28.24 22.66
CA GLN A 67 -22.50 -29.15 22.02
C GLN A 67 -21.99 -29.56 20.64
N GLN A 68 -21.34 -30.73 20.59
CA GLN A 68 -20.95 -31.39 19.34
C GLN A 68 -22.16 -31.99 18.60
N ASN A 69 -22.01 -32.04 17.28
CA ASN A 69 -22.75 -32.86 16.30
C ASN A 69 -23.95 -32.24 15.58
N GLU A 70 -23.71 -31.19 14.80
CA GLU A 70 -24.41 -31.12 13.51
C GLU A 70 -23.42 -30.80 12.39
N THR A 71 -23.02 -31.84 11.65
CA THR A 71 -22.21 -31.74 10.43
C THR A 71 -22.93 -30.86 9.41
N LEU A 72 -22.29 -29.77 8.98
CA LEU A 72 -22.77 -28.96 7.87
C LEU A 72 -22.66 -29.76 6.56
N THR A 73 -23.61 -29.55 5.65
CA THR A 73 -23.48 -30.00 4.26
C THR A 73 -22.37 -29.20 3.56
N GLU A 74 -21.79 -29.74 2.49
CA GLU A 74 -20.78 -29.03 1.69
C GLU A 74 -21.25 -27.67 1.19
N GLU A 75 -22.52 -27.58 0.80
CA GLU A 75 -23.12 -26.33 0.33
C GLU A 75 -23.21 -25.30 1.46
N GLU A 76 -23.59 -25.71 2.66
CA GLU A 76 -23.60 -24.85 3.85
C GLU A 76 -22.18 -24.40 4.22
N MET A 77 -21.18 -25.28 4.17
CA MET A 77 -19.77 -24.93 4.41
C MET A 77 -19.28 -23.85 3.43
N HIS A 78 -19.60 -23.99 2.14
CA HIS A 78 -19.24 -23.00 1.14
C HIS A 78 -20.01 -21.69 1.32
N ALA A 79 -21.27 -21.75 1.77
CA ALA A 79 -22.07 -20.58 2.08
C ALA A 79 -21.51 -19.79 3.28
N GLU A 80 -20.95 -20.47 4.28
CA GLU A 80 -20.24 -19.82 5.40
C GLU A 80 -19.05 -18.99 4.92
N ILE A 81 -18.16 -19.58 4.10
CA ILE A 81 -17.01 -18.86 3.55
C ILE A 81 -17.46 -17.67 2.69
N CYS A 82 -18.38 -17.88 1.75
CA CYS A 82 -18.90 -16.82 0.89
C CYS A 82 -19.52 -15.67 1.72
N CYS A 83 -20.24 -15.99 2.80
CA CYS A 83 -20.78 -15.01 3.73
C CYS A 83 -19.67 -14.24 4.46
N ALA A 84 -18.64 -14.92 4.94
CA ALA A 84 -17.49 -14.30 5.59
C ALA A 84 -16.78 -13.31 4.66
N GLU A 85 -16.58 -13.68 3.38
CA GLU A 85 -15.97 -12.82 2.37
C GLU A 85 -16.78 -11.56 2.09
N VAL A 86 -18.09 -11.71 1.88
CA VAL A 86 -18.96 -10.56 1.62
C VAL A 86 -19.02 -9.63 2.83
N LEU A 87 -19.00 -10.17 4.05
CA LEU A 87 -18.92 -9.37 5.26
C LEU A 87 -17.59 -8.62 5.38
N MET A 88 -16.46 -9.25 5.04
CA MET A 88 -15.14 -8.62 5.00
C MET A 88 -15.13 -7.46 3.99
N GLN A 89 -15.62 -7.72 2.78
CA GLN A 89 -15.69 -6.76 1.68
C GLN A 89 -16.59 -5.57 2.02
N LYS A 90 -17.76 -5.83 2.60
CA LYS A 90 -18.68 -4.80 3.08
C LYS A 90 -18.07 -3.97 4.21
N ALA A 91 -17.37 -4.61 5.14
CA ALA A 91 -16.66 -3.91 6.22
C ALA A 91 -15.56 -3.00 5.67
N ALA A 92 -14.75 -3.49 4.72
CA ALA A 92 -13.74 -2.71 4.03
C ALA A 92 -14.33 -1.46 3.34
N LEU A 93 -15.44 -1.64 2.60
CA LEU A 93 -16.14 -0.52 1.95
C LEU A 93 -16.73 0.46 2.97
N THR A 94 -17.19 -0.02 4.12
CA THR A 94 -17.73 0.83 5.20
C THR A 94 -16.64 1.67 5.87
N PHE A 95 -15.39 1.21 5.91
CA PHE A 95 -14.28 2.03 6.43
C PHE A 95 -13.93 3.22 5.53
N LEU A 96 -14.36 3.19 4.27
CA LEU A 96 -14.20 4.31 3.36
C LEU A 96 -15.27 5.40 3.58
N ASP A 97 -16.31 5.14 4.39
CA ASP A 97 -17.20 6.18 4.90
C ASP A 97 -16.44 7.05 5.92
N GLU A 98 -16.45 8.37 5.73
CA GLU A 98 -15.71 9.33 6.56
C GLU A 98 -16.27 9.45 8.00
N SER A 99 -17.35 8.74 8.32
CA SER A 99 -18.06 8.83 9.59
C SER A 99 -17.50 7.90 10.70
N ILE A 100 -17.53 8.38 11.95
CA ILE A 100 -17.17 7.57 13.13
C ILE A 100 -18.10 6.35 13.27
N ILE A 101 -19.37 6.51 12.90
CA ILE A 101 -20.36 5.43 12.91
C ILE A 101 -19.98 4.36 11.87
N GLY A 102 -19.54 4.77 10.69
CA GLY A 102 -18.98 3.90 9.65
C GLY A 102 -17.79 3.10 10.18
N PHE A 103 -16.85 3.76 10.85
CA PHE A 103 -15.70 3.09 11.47
C PHE A 103 -16.11 1.98 12.48
N ILE A 104 -17.05 2.27 13.38
CA ILE A 104 -17.55 1.27 14.35
C ILE A 104 -18.24 0.10 13.64
N LYS A 105 -19.12 0.39 12.68
CA LYS A 105 -19.83 -0.63 11.89
C LYS A 105 -18.87 -1.49 11.08
N GLY A 106 -17.86 -0.88 10.46
CA GLY A 106 -16.78 -1.56 9.74
C GLY A 106 -16.03 -2.51 10.67
N GLY A 107 -15.64 -2.04 11.86
CA GLY A 107 -14.97 -2.87 12.88
C GLY A 107 -15.80 -4.09 13.31
N MET A 108 -17.09 -3.89 13.60
CA MET A 108 -18.00 -5.00 13.95
C MET A 108 -18.19 -5.98 12.79
N GLY A 109 -18.35 -5.49 11.56
CA GLY A 109 -18.46 -6.34 10.36
C GLY A 109 -17.20 -7.18 10.13
N MET A 110 -16.03 -6.57 10.32
CA MET A 110 -14.73 -7.23 10.20
C MET A 110 -14.55 -8.33 11.25
N ARG A 111 -14.96 -8.08 12.51
CA ARG A 111 -14.99 -9.08 13.57
C ARG A 111 -15.89 -10.27 13.23
N ASN A 112 -17.11 -10.00 12.75
CA ASN A 112 -18.06 -11.06 12.39
C ASN A 112 -17.52 -11.94 11.27
N SER A 113 -16.91 -11.34 10.25
CA SER A 113 -16.24 -12.08 9.17
C SER A 113 -15.11 -12.97 9.70
N TYR A 114 -14.24 -12.42 10.54
CA TYR A 114 -13.14 -13.17 11.15
C TYR A 114 -13.62 -14.38 11.96
N GLN A 115 -14.68 -14.20 12.76
CA GLN A 115 -15.26 -15.29 13.56
C GLN A 115 -15.81 -16.42 12.68
N ILE A 116 -16.43 -16.11 11.53
CA ILE A 116 -16.89 -17.13 10.60
C ILE A 116 -15.71 -17.87 9.97
N PHE A 117 -14.64 -17.17 9.59
CA PHE A 117 -13.43 -17.84 9.09
C PHE A 117 -12.80 -18.76 10.14
N LYS A 118 -12.75 -18.32 11.40
CA LYS A 118 -12.27 -19.16 12.52
C LYS A 118 -13.14 -20.40 12.72
N TYR A 119 -14.46 -20.24 12.69
CA TYR A 119 -15.40 -21.36 12.72
C TYR A 119 -15.17 -22.34 11.56
N CYS A 120 -14.95 -21.83 10.34
CA CYS A 120 -14.62 -22.66 9.18
C CYS A 120 -13.28 -23.39 9.34
N GLN A 121 -12.28 -22.74 9.93
CA GLN A 121 -10.97 -23.35 10.23
C GLN A 121 -11.08 -24.46 11.27
N ASP A 122 -11.86 -24.25 12.34
CA ASP A 122 -12.07 -25.26 13.37
C ASP A 122 -12.84 -26.46 12.81
N MET A 123 -13.82 -26.21 11.93
CA MET A 123 -14.54 -27.25 11.19
C MET A 123 -13.60 -28.08 10.30
N GLU A 124 -12.73 -27.42 9.52
CA GLU A 124 -11.72 -28.07 8.67
C GLU A 124 -10.82 -29.04 9.46
N ASN A 125 -10.47 -28.69 10.70
CA ASN A 125 -9.62 -29.51 11.55
C ASN A 125 -10.30 -30.80 12.03
N VAL A 126 -11.63 -30.81 12.14
CA VAL A 126 -12.41 -31.96 12.64
C VAL A 126 -13.07 -32.79 11.53
N LEU A 127 -12.97 -32.37 10.26
CA LEU A 127 -13.46 -33.16 9.13
C LEU A 127 -12.77 -34.51 9.04
N THR A 128 -13.56 -35.53 8.73
CA THR A 128 -13.09 -36.91 8.48
C THR A 128 -12.26 -36.99 7.19
N ASP A 129 -11.46 -38.04 7.06
CA ASP A 129 -10.65 -38.25 5.85
C ASP A 129 -11.52 -38.43 4.60
N GLU A 130 -12.70 -39.04 4.73
CA GLU A 130 -13.67 -39.19 3.63
C GLU A 130 -14.19 -37.82 3.16
N GLU A 131 -14.49 -36.90 4.08
CA GLU A 131 -14.92 -35.54 3.75
C GLU A 131 -13.82 -34.72 3.08
N LYS A 132 -12.55 -34.93 3.48
CA LYS A 132 -11.38 -34.28 2.88
C LYS A 132 -11.07 -34.78 1.47
N GLN A 133 -11.53 -35.97 1.09
CA GLN A 133 -11.34 -36.52 -0.26
C GLN A 133 -12.34 -35.95 -1.30
N LYS A 134 -13.35 -35.21 -0.86
CA LYS A 134 -14.37 -34.64 -1.75
C LYS A 134 -13.77 -33.57 -2.67
N ARG A 135 -14.24 -33.52 -3.92
CA ARG A 135 -13.70 -32.60 -4.94
C ARG A 135 -13.85 -31.12 -4.58
N THR A 136 -14.88 -30.77 -3.84
CA THR A 136 -15.23 -29.42 -3.39
C THR A 136 -14.38 -28.95 -2.21
N HIS A 137 -13.86 -29.89 -1.42
CA HIS A 137 -13.08 -29.63 -0.20
C HIS A 137 -11.87 -28.73 -0.45
N VAL A 138 -11.15 -28.93 -1.55
CA VAL A 138 -10.00 -28.09 -1.93
C VAL A 138 -10.36 -26.61 -2.07
N HIS A 139 -11.60 -26.30 -2.48
CA HIS A 139 -12.10 -24.93 -2.60
C HIS A 139 -12.53 -24.33 -1.27
N PHE A 140 -13.08 -25.16 -0.37
CA PHE A 140 -13.37 -24.77 1.00
C PHE A 140 -12.07 -24.47 1.76
N ARG A 141 -11.14 -25.43 1.82
CA ARG A 141 -9.84 -25.30 2.48
C ARG A 141 -9.05 -24.09 1.95
N GLY A 142 -9.00 -23.93 0.62
CA GLY A 142 -8.36 -22.77 0.01
C GLY A 142 -8.98 -21.44 0.44
N GLY A 143 -10.30 -21.39 0.62
CA GLY A 143 -10.99 -20.20 1.14
C GLY A 143 -10.75 -19.93 2.62
N VAL A 144 -10.68 -20.97 3.45
CA VAL A 144 -10.30 -20.84 4.87
C VAL A 144 -8.89 -20.26 4.97
N SER A 145 -7.93 -20.85 4.28
CA SER A 145 -6.53 -20.39 4.29
C SER A 145 -6.38 -18.97 3.74
N MET A 146 -7.10 -18.61 2.67
CA MET A 146 -7.11 -17.25 2.13
C MET A 146 -7.64 -16.24 3.16
N GLY A 147 -8.78 -16.52 3.79
CA GLY A 147 -9.40 -15.64 4.77
C GLY A 147 -8.55 -15.49 6.04
N ILE A 148 -8.24 -16.61 6.70
CA ILE A 148 -7.43 -16.62 7.93
C ILE A 148 -6.07 -15.97 7.69
N GLY A 149 -5.44 -16.29 6.56
CA GLY A 149 -4.16 -15.73 6.16
C GLY A 149 -4.22 -14.21 6.00
N SER A 150 -5.23 -13.71 5.27
CA SER A 150 -5.44 -12.27 5.04
C SER A 150 -5.71 -11.52 6.34
N PHE A 151 -6.55 -12.05 7.23
CA PHE A 151 -6.84 -11.42 8.52
C PHE A 151 -5.62 -11.32 9.41
N ASN A 152 -4.90 -12.43 9.58
CA ASN A 152 -3.69 -12.46 10.41
C ASN A 152 -2.63 -11.51 9.90
N LEU A 153 -2.44 -11.45 8.58
CA LEU A 153 -1.49 -10.56 7.95
C LEU A 153 -1.90 -9.09 8.12
N MET A 154 -3.15 -8.75 7.79
CA MET A 154 -3.67 -7.39 7.92
C MET A 154 -3.59 -6.87 9.36
N LEU A 155 -4.01 -7.68 10.34
CA LEU A 155 -3.95 -7.31 11.75
C LEU A 155 -2.52 -7.11 12.24
N SER A 156 -1.55 -7.86 11.70
CA SER A 156 -0.12 -7.68 12.04
C SER A 156 0.46 -6.33 11.61
N LEU A 157 -0.25 -5.57 10.75
CA LEU A 157 0.17 -4.25 10.27
C LEU A 157 -0.33 -3.12 11.16
N PHE A 158 -1.24 -3.40 12.10
CA PHE A 158 -1.81 -2.37 12.95
C PHE A 158 -0.82 -1.92 14.03
N PRO A 159 -0.79 -0.61 14.37
CA PRO A 159 -0.01 -0.13 15.49
C PRO A 159 -0.41 -0.84 16.80
N ALA A 160 0.54 -1.07 17.70
CA ALA A 160 0.33 -1.85 18.93
C ALA A 160 -0.86 -1.35 19.79
N ARG A 161 -1.15 -0.05 19.78
CA ARG A 161 -2.32 0.51 20.50
C ARG A 161 -3.65 0.05 19.89
N VAL A 162 -3.73 0.00 18.57
CA VAL A 162 -4.92 -0.49 17.86
C VAL A 162 -5.03 -2.00 18.03
N LEU A 163 -3.91 -2.74 17.92
CA LEU A 163 -3.86 -4.18 18.12
C LEU A 163 -4.41 -4.59 19.49
N ARG A 164 -4.01 -3.92 20.58
CA ARG A 164 -4.53 -4.21 21.94
C ARG A 164 -6.05 -4.04 22.05
N LEU A 165 -6.64 -3.06 21.36
CA LEU A 165 -8.09 -2.88 21.32
C LEU A 165 -8.76 -4.03 20.56
N MET A 166 -8.16 -4.46 19.46
CA MET A 166 -8.64 -5.58 18.64
C MET A 166 -8.55 -6.92 19.38
N GLU A 167 -7.46 -7.15 20.12
CA GLU A 167 -7.27 -8.32 20.98
C GLU A 167 -8.35 -8.39 22.07
N PHE A 168 -8.66 -7.25 22.70
CA PHE A 168 -9.77 -7.17 23.66
C PHE A 168 -11.13 -7.53 23.04
N LEU A 169 -11.35 -7.22 21.76
CA LEU A 169 -12.56 -7.60 21.02
C LEU A 169 -12.55 -9.06 20.55
N GLY A 170 -11.47 -9.81 20.82
CA GLY A 170 -11.33 -11.24 20.56
C GLY A 170 -10.67 -11.59 19.23
N PHE A 171 -9.86 -10.69 18.65
CA PHE A 171 -9.09 -11.00 17.44
C PHE A 171 -7.65 -10.50 17.51
N SER A 172 -6.71 -11.37 17.17
CA SER A 172 -5.27 -11.08 17.15
C SER A 172 -4.69 -11.42 15.78
N GLY A 173 -3.60 -10.73 15.41
CA GLY A 173 -2.88 -11.00 14.16
C GLY A 173 -1.52 -11.60 14.41
N ASN A 174 -1.19 -12.69 13.70
CA ASN A 174 0.16 -13.23 13.64
C ASN A 174 0.66 -13.24 12.20
N ARG A 175 1.71 -12.47 11.90
CA ARG A 175 2.25 -12.33 10.54
C ARG A 175 2.73 -13.65 9.95
N GLU A 176 3.44 -14.46 10.71
CA GLU A 176 4.01 -15.73 10.23
C GLU A 176 2.90 -16.72 9.91
N LEU A 177 1.91 -16.84 10.79
CA LEU A 177 0.70 -17.62 10.53
C LEU A 177 -0.05 -17.10 9.29
N GLY A 178 -0.19 -15.77 9.17
CA GLY A 178 -0.83 -15.12 8.04
C GLY A 178 -0.19 -15.52 6.71
N LEU A 179 1.14 -15.44 6.62
CA LEU A 179 1.90 -15.83 5.44
C LEU A 179 1.86 -17.35 5.18
N ALA A 180 1.92 -18.18 6.22
CA ALA A 180 1.83 -19.63 6.08
C ALA A 180 0.48 -20.08 5.49
N GLU A 181 -0.62 -19.52 6.00
CA GLU A 181 -1.97 -19.81 5.49
C GLU A 181 -2.16 -19.29 4.06
N LEU A 182 -1.68 -18.08 3.74
CA LEU A 182 -1.73 -17.58 2.36
C LEU A 182 -0.95 -18.47 1.39
N ARG A 183 0.23 -18.97 1.78
CA ARG A 183 1.00 -19.94 0.99
C ARG A 183 0.21 -21.22 0.76
N ALA A 184 -0.42 -21.76 1.82
CA ALA A 184 -1.27 -22.94 1.69
C ALA A 184 -2.43 -22.71 0.71
N GLY A 185 -3.10 -21.56 0.81
CA GLY A 185 -4.16 -21.14 -0.11
C GLY A 185 -3.69 -20.96 -1.55
N ALA A 186 -2.48 -20.45 -1.77
CA ALA A 186 -1.89 -20.26 -3.10
C ALA A 186 -1.37 -21.56 -3.74
N SER A 187 -0.94 -22.54 -2.93
CA SER A 187 -0.26 -23.76 -3.40
C SER A 187 -1.15 -24.77 -4.15
N SER A 188 -2.47 -24.70 -3.96
CA SER A 188 -3.42 -25.64 -4.55
C SER A 188 -4.22 -25.00 -5.69
N ASN A 189 -4.75 -25.81 -6.62
CA ASN A 189 -5.62 -25.30 -7.69
C ASN A 189 -7.06 -25.13 -7.18
N ASN A 190 -7.30 -24.06 -6.42
CA ASN A 190 -8.60 -23.72 -5.88
C ASN A 190 -9.11 -22.37 -6.42
N LEU A 191 -10.39 -22.06 -6.17
CA LEU A 191 -11.02 -20.84 -6.69
C LEU A 191 -10.38 -19.54 -6.17
N ARG A 192 -9.70 -19.59 -5.01
CA ARG A 192 -9.17 -18.44 -4.27
C ARG A 192 -7.65 -18.36 -4.27
N SER A 193 -6.95 -19.29 -4.93
CA SER A 193 -5.48 -19.30 -4.99
C SER A 193 -4.91 -18.00 -5.55
N ILE A 194 -5.60 -17.41 -6.53
CA ILE A 194 -5.19 -16.13 -7.10
C ILE A 194 -5.34 -14.98 -6.10
N LEU A 195 -6.38 -15.01 -5.24
CA LEU A 195 -6.55 -14.00 -4.20
C LEU A 195 -5.47 -14.16 -3.13
N SER A 196 -5.14 -15.38 -2.70
CA SER A 196 -4.00 -15.63 -1.81
C SER A 196 -2.69 -15.13 -2.40
N THR A 197 -2.46 -15.41 -3.69
CA THR A 197 -1.29 -14.93 -4.43
C THR A 197 -1.24 -13.41 -4.48
N MET A 198 -2.34 -12.75 -4.87
CA MET A 198 -2.44 -11.29 -4.93
C MET A 198 -2.23 -10.66 -3.55
N THR A 199 -2.77 -11.22 -2.47
CA THR A 199 -2.55 -10.73 -1.10
C THR A 199 -1.06 -10.79 -0.73
N MET A 200 -0.37 -11.89 -1.05
CA MET A 200 1.07 -12.01 -0.81
C MET A 200 1.89 -11.04 -1.66
N LEU A 201 1.55 -10.89 -2.95
CA LEU A 201 2.19 -9.92 -3.85
C LEU A 201 2.01 -8.50 -3.31
N MET A 202 0.80 -8.10 -2.93
CA MET A 202 0.55 -6.78 -2.36
C MET A 202 1.35 -6.55 -1.06
N PHE A 203 1.42 -7.57 -0.20
CA PHE A 203 2.19 -7.48 1.03
C PHE A 203 3.68 -7.25 0.75
N HIS A 204 4.31 -8.11 -0.05
CA HIS A 204 5.76 -8.08 -0.29
C HIS A 204 6.22 -6.99 -1.26
N LEU A 205 5.36 -6.51 -2.16
CA LEU A 205 5.75 -5.52 -3.20
C LEU A 205 5.37 -4.08 -2.86
N TYR A 206 4.39 -3.89 -1.95
CA TYR A 206 3.88 -2.57 -1.58
C TYR A 206 3.89 -2.33 -0.08
N ILE A 207 3.26 -3.20 0.72
CA ILE A 207 3.10 -2.95 2.15
C ILE A 207 4.45 -2.92 2.87
N THR A 208 5.35 -3.87 2.59
CA THR A 208 6.70 -3.88 3.16
C THR A 208 7.52 -2.66 2.75
N VAL A 209 7.27 -2.09 1.56
CA VAL A 209 7.98 -0.92 1.04
C VAL A 209 7.44 0.37 1.67
N ILE A 210 6.12 0.52 1.77
CA ILE A 210 5.48 1.75 2.26
C ILE A 210 5.48 1.83 3.80
N LEU A 211 5.27 0.70 4.48
CA LEU A 211 5.12 0.65 5.95
C LEU A 211 6.30 0.00 6.67
N GLY A 212 7.30 -0.51 5.94
CA GLY A 212 8.41 -1.27 6.51
C GLY A 212 9.77 -0.90 5.93
N THR A 213 10.72 -1.83 6.01
CA THR A 213 12.11 -1.64 5.54
C THR A 213 12.28 -1.89 4.04
N GLY A 214 11.23 -2.29 3.32
CA GLY A 214 11.34 -2.74 1.93
C GLY A 214 11.81 -4.19 1.76
N ASP A 215 12.01 -4.94 2.85
CA ASP A 215 12.47 -6.34 2.82
C ASP A 215 11.34 -7.31 2.44
N GLY A 216 10.92 -7.27 1.17
CA GLY A 216 9.96 -8.21 0.57
C GLY A 216 10.63 -9.49 0.03
N ASN A 217 9.90 -10.61 0.00
CA ASN A 217 10.40 -11.85 -0.61
C ASN A 217 10.13 -11.86 -2.12
N LEU A 218 10.99 -11.18 -2.89
CA LEU A 218 10.82 -11.05 -4.35
C LEU A 218 10.88 -12.40 -5.08
N ALA A 219 11.73 -13.32 -4.63
CA ALA A 219 11.85 -14.66 -5.24
C ALA A 219 10.53 -15.45 -5.10
N GLU A 220 9.89 -15.37 -3.94
CA GLU A 220 8.58 -15.96 -3.73
C GLU A 220 7.50 -15.28 -4.58
N CYS A 221 7.51 -13.95 -4.68
CA CYS A 221 6.59 -13.22 -5.56
C CYS A 221 6.70 -13.67 -7.03
N GLU A 222 7.91 -13.84 -7.55
CA GLU A 222 8.14 -14.34 -8.91
C GLU A 222 7.63 -15.76 -9.08
N SER A 223 7.93 -16.64 -8.13
CA SER A 223 7.48 -18.03 -8.16
C SER A 223 5.95 -18.14 -8.15
N LEU A 224 5.28 -17.32 -7.34
CA LEU A 224 3.81 -17.30 -7.25
C LEU A 224 3.17 -16.69 -8.51
N LEU A 225 3.77 -15.65 -9.08
CA LEU A 225 3.21 -14.97 -10.24
C LEU A 225 3.40 -15.76 -11.55
N LYS A 226 4.53 -16.48 -11.68
CA LYS A 226 4.95 -17.14 -12.93
C LYS A 226 3.85 -17.99 -13.60
N PRO A 227 3.15 -18.91 -12.89
CA PRO A 227 2.11 -19.72 -13.53
C PRO A 227 0.95 -18.88 -14.11
N TYR A 228 0.61 -17.76 -13.47
CA TYR A 228 -0.43 -16.87 -13.94
C TYR A 228 0.04 -15.99 -15.09
N ALA A 229 1.27 -15.51 -15.06
CA ALA A 229 1.87 -14.75 -16.15
C ALA A 229 2.02 -15.61 -17.43
N GLU A 230 2.38 -16.89 -17.30
CA GLU A 230 2.44 -17.83 -18.43
C GLU A 230 1.06 -18.14 -18.99
N ARG A 231 0.06 -18.31 -18.12
CA ARG A 231 -1.32 -18.62 -18.53
C ARG A 231 -2.06 -17.40 -19.10
N PHE A 232 -1.77 -16.20 -18.61
CA PHE A 232 -2.41 -14.94 -18.97
C PHE A 232 -1.36 -13.87 -19.31
N PRO A 233 -0.60 -14.04 -20.41
CA PRO A 233 0.53 -13.17 -20.72
C PRO A 233 0.14 -11.71 -20.98
N ASN A 234 -1.10 -11.46 -21.39
CA ASN A 234 -1.66 -10.12 -21.59
C ASN A 234 -2.60 -9.70 -20.45
N GLY A 235 -2.64 -10.44 -19.34
CA GLY A 235 -3.46 -10.07 -18.19
C GLY A 235 -2.89 -8.82 -17.52
N ALA A 236 -3.69 -7.74 -17.44
CA ALA A 236 -3.23 -6.45 -16.93
C ALA A 236 -2.57 -6.55 -15.53
N LEU A 237 -3.18 -7.28 -14.60
CA LEU A 237 -2.59 -7.50 -13.27
C LEU A 237 -1.29 -8.32 -13.32
N MET A 238 -1.16 -9.26 -14.26
CA MET A 238 0.07 -10.04 -14.43
C MET A 238 1.21 -9.18 -14.95
N LEU A 239 0.93 -8.33 -15.95
CA LEU A 239 1.88 -7.35 -16.48
C LEU A 239 2.29 -6.35 -15.40
N PHE A 240 1.32 -5.82 -14.64
CA PHE A 240 1.55 -4.88 -13.56
C PHE A 240 2.48 -5.44 -12.47
N PHE A 241 2.18 -6.64 -11.93
CA PHE A 241 3.03 -7.23 -10.90
C PHE A 241 4.40 -7.66 -11.43
N THR A 242 4.48 -8.10 -12.70
CA THR A 242 5.77 -8.38 -13.36
C THR A 242 6.63 -7.13 -13.42
N ALA A 243 6.03 -6.00 -13.82
CA ALA A 243 6.71 -4.71 -13.87
C ALA A 243 7.16 -4.26 -12.47
N ARG A 244 6.28 -4.37 -11.46
CA ARG A 244 6.59 -3.97 -10.08
C ARG A 244 7.74 -4.78 -9.48
N ILE A 245 7.78 -6.10 -9.70
CA ILE A 245 8.94 -6.92 -9.31
C ILE A 245 10.22 -6.40 -9.96
N ALA A 246 10.18 -6.06 -11.25
CA ALA A 246 11.32 -5.52 -11.95
C ALA A 246 11.78 -4.15 -11.41
N VAL A 247 10.86 -3.27 -11.00
CA VAL A 247 11.18 -2.03 -10.28
C VAL A 247 11.98 -2.32 -9.03
N LEU A 248 11.50 -3.23 -8.17
CA LEU A 248 12.16 -3.56 -6.90
C LEU A 248 13.51 -4.27 -7.09
N LYS A 249 13.77 -4.82 -8.28
CA LYS A 249 15.08 -5.35 -8.69
C LYS A 249 15.99 -4.30 -9.35
N GLY A 250 15.54 -3.07 -9.55
CA GLY A 250 16.29 -2.01 -10.23
C GLY A 250 16.31 -2.13 -11.76
N ASN A 251 15.50 -3.02 -12.35
CA ASN A 251 15.38 -3.19 -13.80
C ASN A 251 14.29 -2.26 -14.36
N PHE A 252 14.58 -0.96 -14.38
CA PHE A 252 13.62 0.08 -14.72
C PHE A 252 13.19 0.06 -16.18
N THR A 253 14.10 -0.22 -17.13
CA THR A 253 13.75 -0.31 -18.55
C THR A 253 12.71 -1.41 -18.81
N PHE A 254 12.94 -2.62 -18.29
CA PHE A 254 11.97 -3.71 -18.44
C PHE A 254 10.65 -3.42 -17.69
N ALA A 255 10.72 -2.78 -16.52
CA ALA A 255 9.53 -2.37 -15.79
C ALA A 255 8.68 -1.39 -16.62
N GLN A 256 9.30 -0.37 -17.22
CA GLN A 256 8.63 0.61 -18.08
C GLN A 256 7.94 -0.06 -19.27
N GLU A 257 8.63 -0.96 -19.98
CA GLU A 257 8.05 -1.74 -21.07
C GLU A 257 6.79 -2.51 -20.63
N LYS A 258 6.84 -3.15 -19.46
CA LYS A 258 5.72 -3.93 -18.93
C LYS A 258 4.57 -3.08 -18.41
N PHE A 259 4.83 -1.92 -17.81
CA PHE A 259 3.76 -0.98 -17.45
C PHE A 259 3.07 -0.39 -18.70
N LEU A 260 3.83 -0.06 -19.74
CA LEU A 260 3.25 0.38 -21.01
C LEU A 260 2.43 -0.73 -21.69
N ALA A 261 2.91 -1.97 -21.66
CA ALA A 261 2.13 -3.12 -22.13
C ALA A 261 0.85 -3.33 -21.30
N CYS A 262 0.91 -3.13 -19.97
CA CYS A 262 -0.26 -3.20 -19.09
C CYS A 262 -1.31 -2.16 -19.47
N ILE A 263 -0.89 -0.92 -19.76
CA ILE A 263 -1.78 0.15 -20.24
C ILE A 263 -2.42 -0.25 -21.57
N ALA A 264 -1.63 -0.78 -22.51
CA ALA A 264 -2.12 -1.17 -23.84
C ALA A 264 -3.03 -2.41 -23.83
N ALA A 265 -2.98 -3.23 -22.78
CA ALA A 265 -3.71 -4.50 -22.72
C ALA A 265 -5.23 -4.34 -22.49
N GLN A 266 -5.69 -3.19 -21.98
CA GLN A 266 -7.10 -2.97 -21.65
C GLN A 266 -7.43 -1.48 -21.57
N GLU A 267 -8.68 -1.10 -21.85
CA GLU A 267 -9.18 0.29 -21.68
C GLU A 267 -10.41 0.40 -20.76
N GLU A 268 -10.97 -0.73 -20.32
CA GLU A 268 -12.20 -0.77 -19.51
C GLU A 268 -11.97 -0.18 -18.11
N TRP A 269 -10.82 -0.47 -17.50
CA TRP A 269 -10.45 -0.09 -16.14
C TRP A 269 -9.29 0.91 -16.17
N ARG A 270 -9.61 2.19 -16.42
CA ARG A 270 -8.63 3.28 -16.42
C ARG A 270 -7.80 3.39 -15.14
N GLN A 271 -8.31 2.90 -14.02
CA GLN A 271 -7.62 2.97 -12.73
C GLN A 271 -6.37 2.09 -12.72
N ILE A 272 -6.36 0.98 -13.47
CA ILE A 272 -5.12 0.21 -13.69
C ILE A 272 -4.10 1.06 -14.46
N HIS A 273 -4.52 1.89 -15.41
CA HIS A 273 -3.61 2.85 -16.07
C HIS A 273 -3.05 3.83 -15.07
N HIS A 274 -3.87 4.34 -14.13
CA HIS A 274 -3.39 5.24 -13.09
C HIS A 274 -2.37 4.58 -12.16
N LEU A 275 -2.55 3.31 -11.81
CA LEU A 275 -1.51 2.55 -11.09
C LEU A 275 -0.22 2.47 -11.91
N CYS A 276 -0.31 2.21 -13.22
CA CYS A 276 0.85 2.21 -14.09
C CYS A 276 1.50 3.61 -14.21
N TYR A 277 0.71 4.68 -14.26
CA TYR A 277 1.21 6.06 -14.31
C TYR A 277 1.97 6.41 -13.02
N TRP A 278 1.48 5.94 -11.86
CA TRP A 278 2.17 6.11 -10.59
C TRP A 278 3.55 5.45 -10.60
N GLU A 279 3.62 4.19 -11.05
CA GLU A 279 4.88 3.47 -11.14
C GLU A 279 5.82 4.06 -12.20
N LEU A 280 5.30 4.46 -13.36
CA LEU A 280 6.07 5.10 -14.42
C LEU A 280 6.63 6.46 -13.96
N MET A 281 5.84 7.28 -13.27
CA MET A 281 6.30 8.53 -12.66
C MET A 281 7.52 8.29 -11.76
N TRP A 282 7.48 7.28 -10.89
CA TRP A 282 8.58 6.97 -9.99
C TRP A 282 9.79 6.37 -10.71
N THR A 283 9.59 5.41 -11.62
CA THR A 283 10.71 4.82 -12.38
C THR A 283 11.49 5.87 -13.16
N TYR A 284 10.81 6.80 -13.84
CA TYR A 284 11.47 7.93 -14.50
C TYR A 284 12.11 8.91 -13.51
N SER A 285 11.52 9.09 -12.32
CA SER A 285 12.12 9.92 -11.26
C SER A 285 13.42 9.31 -10.72
N PHE A 286 13.51 7.98 -10.58
CA PHE A 286 14.74 7.28 -10.19
C PHE A 286 15.86 7.49 -11.23
N GLU A 287 15.50 7.56 -12.50
CA GLU A 287 16.42 7.86 -13.60
C GLU A 287 16.69 9.38 -13.75
N GLN A 288 16.07 10.22 -12.92
CA GLN A 288 16.07 11.69 -13.05
C GLN A 288 15.60 12.19 -14.42
N ASN A 289 14.79 11.40 -15.13
CA ASN A 289 14.07 11.81 -16.33
C ASN A 289 12.81 12.58 -15.94
N TRP A 290 13.01 13.80 -15.45
CA TRP A 290 11.95 14.64 -14.89
C TRP A 290 10.84 14.99 -15.89
N LYS A 291 11.14 15.03 -17.19
CA LYS A 291 10.17 15.34 -18.24
C LYS A 291 9.16 14.21 -18.45
N GLU A 292 9.62 12.96 -18.53
CA GLU A 292 8.72 11.81 -18.59
C GLU A 292 8.02 11.58 -17.24
N ALA A 293 8.71 11.77 -16.12
CA ALA A 293 8.06 11.74 -14.80
C ALA A 293 6.91 12.76 -14.71
N TYR A 294 7.13 13.98 -15.20
CA TYR A 294 6.10 15.04 -15.25
C TYR A 294 4.90 14.62 -16.11
N ARG A 295 5.11 13.95 -17.25
CA ARG A 295 4.02 13.48 -18.11
C ARG A 295 3.02 12.63 -17.31
N TYR A 296 3.51 11.66 -16.55
CA TYR A 296 2.66 10.78 -15.75
C TYR A 296 2.09 11.47 -14.51
N ALA A 297 2.87 12.33 -13.83
CA ALA A 297 2.37 13.15 -12.73
C ALA A 297 1.22 14.07 -13.18
N ASN A 298 1.32 14.64 -14.38
CA ASN A 298 0.28 15.47 -14.98
C ASN A 298 -1.00 14.67 -15.27
N LEU A 299 -0.88 13.47 -15.86
CA LEU A 299 -2.02 12.58 -16.09
C LEU A 299 -2.71 12.21 -14.78
N LEU A 300 -1.94 11.80 -13.76
CA LEU A 300 -2.49 11.49 -12.43
C LEU A 300 -3.23 12.67 -11.82
N SER A 301 -2.64 13.87 -11.86
CA SER A 301 -3.27 15.08 -11.28
C SER A 301 -4.57 15.46 -11.99
N LYS A 302 -4.70 15.15 -13.29
CA LYS A 302 -5.91 15.48 -14.07
C LYS A 302 -6.99 14.41 -13.95
N GLU A 303 -6.60 13.15 -13.89
CA GLU A 303 -7.53 12.04 -14.09
C GLU A 303 -7.89 11.29 -12.80
N ASN A 304 -6.99 11.24 -11.81
CA ASN A 304 -7.17 10.38 -10.64
C ASN A 304 -7.65 11.18 -9.42
N LYS A 305 -8.77 10.79 -8.82
CA LYS A 305 -9.37 11.48 -7.67
C LYS A 305 -8.95 10.93 -6.30
N TRP A 306 -8.21 9.82 -6.26
CA TRP A 306 -7.87 9.10 -5.01
C TRP A 306 -7.07 9.95 -4.02
N SER A 307 -6.11 10.76 -4.47
CA SER A 307 -5.33 11.65 -3.59
C SER A 307 -4.84 12.86 -4.38
N GLN A 308 -5.78 13.76 -4.70
CA GLN A 308 -5.52 14.95 -5.52
C GLN A 308 -4.43 15.85 -4.96
N ALA A 309 -4.40 16.05 -3.63
CA ALA A 309 -3.33 16.80 -2.97
C ALA A 309 -1.94 16.20 -3.27
N ILE A 310 -1.80 14.88 -3.22
CA ILE A 310 -0.54 14.18 -3.53
C ILE A 310 -0.18 14.32 -5.00
N TYR A 311 -1.11 14.09 -5.93
CA TYR A 311 -0.78 14.16 -7.36
C TYR A 311 -0.39 15.57 -7.81
N VAL A 312 -1.08 16.61 -7.31
CA VAL A 312 -0.71 18.01 -7.58
C VAL A 312 0.63 18.36 -6.95
N TYR A 313 0.89 17.91 -5.72
CA TYR A 313 2.20 18.10 -5.09
C TYR A 313 3.33 17.43 -5.89
N HIS A 314 3.17 16.16 -6.30
CA HIS A 314 4.17 15.45 -7.10
C HIS A 314 4.45 16.16 -8.42
N LYS A 315 3.40 16.59 -9.12
CA LYS A 315 3.52 17.38 -10.33
C LYS A 315 4.36 18.65 -10.10
N ALA A 316 4.08 19.41 -9.04
CA ALA A 316 4.81 20.62 -8.70
C ALA A 316 6.27 20.33 -8.27
N ALA A 317 6.47 19.26 -7.51
CA ALA A 317 7.77 18.81 -7.04
C ALA A 317 8.68 18.37 -8.19
N ILE A 318 8.16 17.57 -9.13
CA ILE A 318 8.89 17.13 -10.33
C ILE A 318 9.20 18.32 -11.25
N LEU A 319 8.25 19.23 -11.47
CA LEU A 319 8.49 20.46 -12.23
C LEU A 319 9.59 21.33 -11.59
N SER A 320 9.73 21.31 -10.27
CA SER A 320 10.77 22.06 -9.55
C SER A 320 12.17 21.49 -9.78
N MET A 321 12.30 20.26 -10.28
CA MET A 321 13.58 19.64 -10.65
C MET A 321 13.98 19.93 -12.10
N LEU A 322 13.08 20.47 -12.93
CA LEU A 322 13.37 20.85 -14.31
C LEU A 322 14.00 22.24 -14.41
N PRO A 323 14.79 22.51 -15.47
CA PRO A 323 15.22 23.87 -15.79
C PRO A 323 14.01 24.80 -15.99
N GLN A 324 14.12 26.04 -15.49
CA GLN A 324 13.02 27.01 -15.54
C GLN A 324 12.49 27.26 -16.96
N GLU A 325 13.37 27.22 -17.97
CA GLU A 325 13.02 27.36 -19.38
C GLU A 325 12.10 26.24 -19.88
N GLU A 326 12.31 25.01 -19.44
CA GLU A 326 11.46 23.88 -19.79
C GLU A 326 10.09 23.99 -19.11
N VAL A 327 10.06 24.37 -17.84
CA VAL A 327 8.81 24.62 -17.10
C VAL A 327 7.98 25.68 -17.81
N SER A 328 8.61 26.77 -18.27
CA SER A 328 7.94 27.82 -19.05
C SER A 328 7.39 27.31 -20.38
N LYS A 329 8.10 26.44 -21.11
CA LYS A 329 7.61 25.82 -22.35
C LYS A 329 6.40 24.90 -22.14
N LEU A 330 6.30 24.28 -20.97
CA LEU A 330 5.15 23.45 -20.58
C LEU A 330 3.92 24.28 -20.20
N GLY A 331 4.06 25.60 -20.02
CA GLY A 331 2.96 26.48 -19.62
C GLY A 331 2.48 26.26 -18.18
N GLU A 332 3.28 25.62 -17.35
CA GLU A 332 2.93 25.28 -15.97
C GLU A 332 3.34 26.39 -15.00
N ASN A 333 2.55 26.57 -13.93
CA ASN A 333 2.88 27.49 -12.85
C ASN A 333 3.07 26.71 -11.54
N VAL A 334 4.34 26.43 -11.21
CA VAL A 334 4.73 25.66 -10.02
C VAL A 334 4.18 26.28 -8.73
N VAL A 335 4.23 27.61 -8.60
CA VAL A 335 3.73 28.31 -7.41
C VAL A 335 2.22 28.12 -7.26
N ALA A 336 1.48 28.25 -8.37
CA ALA A 336 0.03 28.04 -8.36
C ALA A 336 -0.34 26.59 -8.03
N LEU A 337 0.45 25.61 -8.47
CA LEU A 337 0.23 24.19 -8.14
C LEU A 337 0.42 23.94 -6.64
N PHE A 338 1.53 24.38 -6.04
CA PHE A 338 1.74 24.22 -4.60
C PHE A 338 0.64 24.90 -3.76
N ARG A 339 0.18 26.09 -4.14
CA ARG A 339 -0.91 26.80 -3.45
C ARG A 339 -2.24 26.04 -3.43
N GLN A 340 -2.47 25.11 -4.35
CA GLN A 340 -3.71 24.31 -4.39
C GLN A 340 -3.70 23.15 -3.40
N VAL A 341 -2.52 22.66 -2.98
CA VAL A 341 -2.36 21.39 -2.26
C VAL A 341 -3.17 21.32 -0.97
N GLU A 342 -3.15 22.40 -0.16
CA GLU A 342 -3.88 22.45 1.12
C GLU A 342 -5.40 22.30 0.95
N GLY A 343 -5.96 22.89 -0.11
CA GLY A 343 -7.39 22.83 -0.42
C GLY A 343 -7.86 21.50 -1.01
N LEU A 344 -6.93 20.61 -1.38
CA LEU A 344 -7.22 19.32 -2.04
C LEU A 344 -7.12 18.11 -1.09
N ARG A 345 -6.88 18.33 0.21
CA ARG A 345 -6.70 17.25 1.17
C ARG A 345 -8.00 16.51 1.47
N LEU A 346 -7.93 15.19 1.48
CA LEU A 346 -8.96 14.28 1.93
C LEU A 346 -8.87 14.04 3.44
N ARG A 347 -10.00 13.62 4.02
CA ARG A 347 -10.10 13.22 5.42
C ARG A 347 -10.76 11.86 5.51
N ILE A 348 -10.15 10.94 6.26
CA ILE A 348 -10.71 9.62 6.57
C ILE A 348 -11.00 9.59 8.06
N ALA A 349 -12.24 9.31 8.46
CA ALA A 349 -12.69 9.36 9.85
C ALA A 349 -12.35 10.70 10.55
N GLY A 350 -12.51 11.82 9.83
CA GLY A 350 -12.18 13.16 10.31
C GLY A 350 -10.68 13.48 10.43
N LYS A 351 -9.79 12.56 10.05
CA LYS A 351 -8.33 12.77 10.07
C LYS A 351 -7.78 12.86 8.65
N SER A 352 -6.91 13.84 8.40
CA SER A 352 -6.19 13.92 7.12
C SER A 352 -5.22 12.76 6.96
N ILE A 353 -5.05 12.32 5.71
CA ILE A 353 -4.06 11.29 5.34
C ILE A 353 -2.65 11.83 5.68
N PRO A 354 -1.79 11.06 6.37
CA PRO A 354 -0.48 11.56 6.82
C PRO A 354 0.40 12.13 5.69
N THR A 355 0.44 11.47 4.55
CA THR A 355 1.22 11.92 3.37
C THR A 355 0.68 13.22 2.79
N GLU A 356 -0.65 13.40 2.73
CA GLU A 356 -1.26 14.66 2.30
C GLU A 356 -1.01 15.80 3.27
N LYS A 357 -1.00 15.50 4.58
CA LYS A 357 -0.64 16.49 5.61
C LYS A 357 0.82 16.91 5.47
N PHE A 358 1.73 15.97 5.20
CA PHE A 358 3.13 16.27 4.90
C PHE A 358 3.25 17.16 3.66
N ALA A 359 2.64 16.77 2.54
CA ALA A 359 2.68 17.52 1.29
C ALA A 359 2.13 18.95 1.44
N ALA A 360 0.99 19.12 2.12
CA ALA A 360 0.43 20.44 2.38
C ALA A 360 1.33 21.28 3.29
N LYS A 361 1.91 20.69 4.34
CA LYS A 361 2.84 21.39 5.22
C LYS A 361 4.06 21.93 4.45
N LYS A 362 4.62 21.15 3.53
CA LYS A 362 5.70 21.61 2.65
C LYS A 362 5.23 22.70 1.68
N ALA A 363 4.02 22.59 1.16
CA ALA A 363 3.43 23.55 0.23
C ALA A 363 3.09 24.90 0.88
N GLU A 364 2.95 24.99 2.21
CA GLU A 364 2.73 26.25 2.94
C GLU A 364 3.78 27.33 2.63
N ARG A 365 5.02 26.95 2.28
CA ARG A 365 6.09 27.89 1.88
C ARG A 365 5.71 28.72 0.63
N TYR A 366 4.73 28.26 -0.14
CA TYR A 366 4.25 28.92 -1.36
C TYR A 366 3.05 29.85 -1.14
N SER A 367 2.49 29.93 0.07
CA SER A 367 1.32 30.76 0.38
C SER A 367 1.61 32.26 0.32
N SER A 368 2.84 32.67 0.59
CA SER A 368 3.29 34.07 0.51
C SER A 368 3.34 34.59 -0.95
N PRO A 369 3.10 35.90 -1.20
CA PRO A 369 3.36 36.52 -2.49
C PRO A 369 4.81 36.36 -2.99
N SER A 370 5.77 36.34 -2.06
CA SER A 370 7.18 36.02 -2.31
C SER A 370 7.52 34.68 -1.67
N PRO A 371 7.31 33.56 -2.37
CA PRO A 371 7.46 32.23 -1.80
C PRO A 371 8.94 31.80 -1.71
N VAL A 372 9.30 31.12 -0.63
CA VAL A 372 10.61 30.46 -0.51
C VAL A 372 10.50 29.07 -1.13
N LYS A 373 11.27 28.81 -2.18
CA LYS A 373 11.23 27.54 -2.92
C LYS A 373 11.79 26.39 -2.07
N LEU A 374 11.22 25.20 -2.25
CA LEU A 374 11.79 23.95 -1.73
C LEU A 374 13.04 23.58 -2.54
N VAL A 375 14.06 23.01 -1.87
CA VAL A 375 15.37 22.75 -2.48
C VAL A 375 15.38 21.53 -3.43
N VAL A 376 14.88 20.37 -3.00
CA VAL A 376 14.79 19.14 -3.83
C VAL A 376 13.47 18.37 -3.59
N PRO A 377 12.30 19.00 -3.80
CA PRO A 377 11.02 18.47 -3.33
C PRO A 377 10.67 17.09 -3.91
N ALA A 378 11.11 16.76 -5.13
CA ALA A 378 10.86 15.44 -5.70
C ALA A 378 11.69 14.34 -5.01
N LEU A 379 12.94 14.63 -4.63
CA LEU A 379 13.82 13.70 -3.92
C LEU A 379 13.42 13.55 -2.45
N GLU A 380 12.96 14.63 -1.82
CA GLU A 380 12.36 14.58 -0.47
C GLU A 380 11.12 13.67 -0.48
N MET A 381 10.25 13.82 -1.48
CA MET A 381 9.08 12.95 -1.61
C MET A 381 9.47 11.51 -1.98
N MET A 382 10.53 11.32 -2.78
CA MET A 382 11.08 9.99 -3.05
C MET A 382 11.48 9.27 -1.75
N TYR A 383 12.03 9.98 -0.77
CA TYR A 383 12.31 9.41 0.54
C TYR A 383 11.04 8.99 1.29
N VAL A 384 10.01 9.85 1.32
CA VAL A 384 8.72 9.56 1.98
C VAL A 384 8.07 8.28 1.43
N TRP A 385 8.30 7.95 0.16
CA TRP A 385 7.79 6.72 -0.49
C TRP A 385 8.81 5.58 -0.53
N ASN A 386 9.87 5.63 0.28
CA ASN A 386 10.92 4.63 0.38
C ASN A 386 11.64 4.34 -0.97
N GLY A 387 11.75 5.35 -1.83
CA GLY A 387 12.34 5.21 -3.16
C GLY A 387 13.87 5.00 -3.15
N PHE A 388 14.56 5.41 -2.09
CA PHE A 388 16.03 5.24 -1.99
C PHE A 388 16.45 3.77 -1.86
N THR A 389 15.66 2.92 -1.19
CA THR A 389 15.93 1.47 -1.12
C THR A 389 15.77 0.78 -2.48
N VAL A 390 14.92 1.34 -3.35
CA VAL A 390 14.70 0.88 -4.72
C VAL A 390 15.84 1.35 -5.63
N VAL A 391 16.15 2.65 -5.65
CA VAL A 391 17.23 3.18 -6.50
C VAL A 391 18.61 2.71 -6.05
N GLY A 392 18.79 2.33 -4.76
CA GLY A 392 20.01 1.73 -4.24
C GLY A 392 20.43 0.42 -4.93
N LYS A 393 19.51 -0.25 -5.65
CA LYS A 393 19.85 -1.41 -6.52
C LYS A 393 20.61 -1.00 -7.78
N ARG A 394 20.73 0.30 -8.05
CA ARG A 394 21.37 0.92 -9.21
C ARG A 394 22.39 1.96 -8.72
N PRO A 395 23.65 1.53 -8.46
CA PRO A 395 24.70 2.43 -8.00
C PRO A 395 24.91 3.64 -8.93
N ASP A 396 24.82 3.42 -10.24
CA ASP A 396 24.94 4.46 -11.26
C ASP A 396 23.90 5.59 -11.11
N LEU A 397 22.64 5.21 -10.83
CA LEU A 397 21.56 6.17 -10.59
C LEU A 397 21.66 6.80 -9.20
N THR A 398 22.10 6.03 -8.20
CA THR A 398 22.30 6.53 -6.84
C THR A 398 23.42 7.59 -6.79
N GLU A 399 24.53 7.37 -7.51
CA GLU A 399 25.61 8.36 -7.69
C GLU A 399 25.11 9.61 -8.43
N SER A 400 24.28 9.43 -9.46
CA SER A 400 23.68 10.54 -10.19
C SER A 400 22.80 11.40 -9.27
N ILE A 401 22.00 10.79 -8.39
CA ILE A 401 21.17 11.50 -7.41
C ILE A 401 22.04 12.20 -6.37
N LEU A 402 23.11 11.54 -5.89
CA LEU A 402 24.08 12.14 -4.98
C LEU A 402 24.72 13.40 -5.59
N SER A 403 25.08 13.37 -6.88
CA SER A 403 25.60 14.54 -7.60
C SER A 403 24.60 15.70 -7.63
N THR A 404 23.31 15.41 -7.84
CA THR A 404 22.24 16.41 -7.77
C THR A 404 22.14 17.04 -6.37
N LEU A 405 22.24 16.23 -5.32
CA LEU A 405 22.22 16.69 -3.93
C LEU A 405 23.47 17.53 -3.57
N GLU A 406 24.65 17.14 -4.02
CA GLU A 406 25.89 17.91 -3.82
C GLU A 406 25.85 19.28 -4.53
N LYS A 407 25.23 19.35 -5.72
CA LYS A 407 25.00 20.63 -6.40
C LYS A 407 24.05 21.52 -5.60
N ALA A 408 22.96 20.96 -5.07
CA ALA A 408 22.01 21.70 -4.23
C ALA A 408 22.65 22.18 -2.92
N GLU A 409 23.46 21.34 -2.27
CA GLU A 409 24.24 21.71 -1.08
C GLU A 409 25.15 22.91 -1.36
N LYS A 410 25.91 22.87 -2.46
CA LYS A 410 26.80 23.96 -2.85
C LYS A 410 26.03 25.25 -3.12
N GLN A 411 24.87 25.17 -3.77
CA GLN A 411 24.00 26.33 -3.99
C GLN A 411 23.54 26.95 -2.67
N LEU A 412 23.12 26.13 -1.70
CA LEU A 412 22.77 26.61 -0.36
C LEU A 412 23.97 27.30 0.31
N GLN A 413 25.15 26.68 0.31
CA GLN A 413 26.36 27.25 0.94
C GLN A 413 26.79 28.59 0.34
N THR A 414 26.61 28.75 -0.97
CA THR A 414 26.99 29.99 -1.68
C THR A 414 25.90 31.07 -1.69
N ASN A 415 24.73 30.80 -1.09
CA ASN A 415 23.62 31.76 -1.07
C ASN A 415 23.94 32.95 -0.15
N LEU A 416 24.03 34.15 -0.74
CA LEU A 416 24.34 35.39 -0.02
C LEU A 416 23.17 35.92 0.84
N ALA A 417 21.95 35.39 0.64
CA ALA A 417 20.76 35.76 1.41
C ALA A 417 20.01 34.49 1.86
N PRO A 418 20.50 33.79 2.90
CA PRO A 418 19.85 32.59 3.41
C PRO A 418 18.44 32.91 3.92
N SER A 419 17.49 32.06 3.58
CA SER A 419 16.11 32.18 4.06
C SER A 419 15.99 31.69 5.50
N GLU A 420 14.83 31.92 6.12
CA GLU A 420 14.51 31.35 7.44
C GLU A 420 14.53 29.81 7.47
N TYR A 421 14.42 29.16 6.30
CA TYR A 421 14.42 27.69 6.14
C TYR A 421 15.81 27.12 5.83
N HIS A 422 16.85 27.96 5.80
CA HIS A 422 18.16 27.56 5.28
C HIS A 422 18.76 26.33 5.99
N LEU A 423 18.67 26.27 7.33
CA LEU A 423 19.17 25.14 8.09
C LEU A 423 18.33 23.87 7.86
N ASP A 424 17.00 24.01 7.87
CA ASP A 424 16.08 22.91 7.56
C ASP A 424 16.38 22.33 6.16
N ASP A 425 16.63 23.18 5.16
CA ASP A 425 16.98 22.76 3.79
C ASP A 425 18.36 22.08 3.74
N GLN A 426 19.36 22.56 4.51
CA GLN A 426 20.64 21.86 4.66
C GLN A 426 20.46 20.46 5.28
N CYS A 427 19.60 20.35 6.29
CA CYS A 427 19.31 19.08 6.96
C CYS A 427 18.57 18.10 6.05
N VAL A 428 17.62 18.57 5.22
CA VAL A 428 17.00 17.75 4.15
C VAL A 428 18.10 17.19 3.24
N ILE A 429 19.00 18.05 2.76
CA ILE A 429 20.08 17.61 1.86
C ILE A 429 21.00 16.59 2.55
N GLN A 430 21.40 16.80 3.82
CA GLN A 430 22.23 15.83 4.54
C GLN A 430 21.51 14.48 4.71
N LEU A 431 20.24 14.46 5.10
CA LEU A 431 19.46 13.22 5.21
C LEU A 431 19.47 12.45 3.88
N LEU A 432 19.14 13.12 2.77
CA LEU A 432 19.09 12.49 1.44
C LEU A 432 20.46 12.04 0.94
N LYS A 433 21.53 12.81 1.22
CA LYS A 433 22.91 12.40 0.92
C LYS A 433 23.31 11.17 1.73
N GLY A 434 22.96 11.14 3.02
CA GLY A 434 23.22 10.00 3.89
C GLY A 434 22.57 8.72 3.39
N LEU A 435 21.35 8.80 2.86
CA LEU A 435 20.68 7.68 2.19
C LEU A 435 21.47 7.19 0.97
N CYS A 436 21.82 8.07 0.02
CA CYS A 436 22.65 7.70 -1.13
C CYS A 436 23.97 7.04 -0.72
N LEU A 437 24.68 7.65 0.23
CA LEU A 437 25.98 7.16 0.71
C LEU A 437 25.85 5.80 1.39
N ARG A 438 24.78 5.56 2.14
CA ARG A 438 24.50 4.25 2.76
C ARG A 438 24.26 3.17 1.70
N GLU A 439 23.43 3.45 0.71
CA GLU A 439 23.16 2.51 -0.39
C GLU A 439 24.41 2.22 -1.22
N LEU A 440 25.32 3.20 -1.35
CA LEU A 440 26.63 3.03 -1.99
C LEU A 440 27.68 2.36 -1.09
N GLY A 441 27.35 2.00 0.15
CA GLY A 441 28.27 1.37 1.10
C GLY A 441 29.29 2.31 1.74
N LEU A 442 29.18 3.62 1.55
CA LEU A 442 30.04 4.65 2.14
C LEU A 442 29.53 5.03 3.54
N LEU A 443 29.52 4.04 4.44
CA LEU A 443 28.80 4.10 5.71
C LEU A 443 29.29 5.22 6.65
N ASP A 444 30.61 5.43 6.77
CA ASP A 444 31.15 6.50 7.62
C ASP A 444 30.69 7.90 7.17
N ARG A 445 30.62 8.11 5.85
CA ARG A 445 30.13 9.37 5.27
C ARG A 445 28.63 9.53 5.45
N ALA A 446 27.88 8.42 5.32
CA ALA A 446 26.45 8.41 5.59
C ALA A 446 26.14 8.77 7.06
N GLU A 447 26.87 8.15 7.99
CA GLU A 447 26.75 8.42 9.43
C GLU A 447 27.10 9.88 9.75
N ALA A 448 28.13 10.47 9.12
CA ALA A 448 28.45 11.88 9.28
C ALA A 448 27.30 12.81 8.84
N CYS A 449 26.67 12.50 7.70
CA CYS A 449 25.48 13.23 7.25
C CYS A 449 24.32 13.11 8.24
N PHE A 450 24.04 11.91 8.76
CA PHE A 450 22.96 11.70 9.72
C PHE A 450 23.21 12.40 11.06
N ASN A 451 24.43 12.32 11.58
CA ASN A 451 24.84 13.00 12.80
C ASN A 451 24.75 14.51 12.68
N HIS A 452 25.02 15.09 11.49
CA HIS A 452 24.80 16.51 11.26
C HIS A 452 23.35 16.91 11.52
N VAL A 453 22.38 16.23 10.90
CA VAL A 453 20.95 16.54 11.09
C VAL A 453 20.53 16.40 12.55
N ILE A 454 20.95 15.32 13.22
CA ILE A 454 20.60 15.07 14.63
C ILE A 454 21.20 16.15 15.53
N SER A 455 22.45 16.58 15.27
CA SER A 455 23.10 17.63 16.04
C SER A 455 22.45 19.02 15.89
N SER A 456 21.72 19.23 14.79
CA SER A 456 20.99 20.47 14.48
C SER A 456 19.57 20.52 15.08
N GLU A 457 19.12 19.51 15.84
CA GLU A 457 17.74 19.40 16.37
C GLU A 457 17.22 20.69 17.01
N LYS A 458 18.05 21.37 17.82
CA LYS A 458 17.64 22.57 18.56
C LYS A 458 17.42 23.80 17.67
N ASP A 459 18.02 23.79 16.49
CA ASP A 459 18.04 24.93 15.57
C ASP A 459 17.06 24.74 14.39
N ILE A 460 16.58 23.50 14.15
CA ILE A 460 15.51 23.20 13.18
C ILE A 460 14.20 23.86 13.64
N LYS A 461 13.54 24.60 12.74
CA LYS A 461 12.36 25.40 13.09
C LYS A 461 11.05 24.87 12.51
N TYR A 462 11.09 24.27 11.32
CA TYR A 462 9.90 23.97 10.53
C TYR A 462 9.75 22.47 10.27
N ASP A 463 10.80 21.82 9.81
CA ASP A 463 10.81 20.44 9.35
C ASP A 463 11.22 19.47 10.49
N ASN A 464 10.48 19.51 11.61
CA ASN A 464 10.75 18.72 12.81
C ASN A 464 10.74 17.19 12.59
N TYR A 465 10.23 16.72 11.45
CA TYR A 465 10.27 15.31 11.08
C TYR A 465 11.71 14.83 10.77
N LEU A 466 12.63 15.74 10.43
CA LEU A 466 13.98 15.41 9.96
C LEU A 466 14.76 14.62 11.00
N VAL A 467 14.69 15.01 12.26
CA VAL A 467 15.41 14.34 13.36
C VAL A 467 14.93 12.90 13.56
N PRO A 468 13.63 12.62 13.84
CA PRO A 468 13.18 11.25 14.04
C PRO A 468 13.39 10.37 12.79
N PHE A 469 13.22 10.92 11.58
CA PHE A 469 13.47 10.17 10.35
C PHE A 469 14.97 9.84 10.20
N THR A 470 15.85 10.80 10.47
CA THR A 470 17.31 10.58 10.40
C THR A 470 17.78 9.58 11.46
N MET A 471 17.24 9.63 12.67
CA MET A 471 17.55 8.64 13.72
C MET A 471 17.12 7.24 13.32
N TYR A 472 15.95 7.09 12.66
CA TYR A 472 15.54 5.82 12.10
C TYR A 472 16.55 5.31 11.05
N GLU A 473 16.99 6.15 10.11
CA GLU A 473 17.98 5.77 9.09
C GLU A 473 19.36 5.43 9.69
N LEU A 474 19.79 6.15 10.73
CA LEU A 474 21.02 5.84 11.47
C LEU A 474 20.91 4.50 12.21
N GLY A 475 19.73 4.21 12.79
CA GLY A 475 19.44 2.91 13.37
C GLY A 475 19.53 1.78 12.35
N LEU A 476 19.00 1.98 11.14
CA LEU A 476 19.13 1.02 10.04
C LEU A 476 20.60 0.84 9.59
N LEU A 477 21.38 1.92 9.55
CA LEU A 477 22.82 1.87 9.26
C LEU A 477 23.55 1.01 10.30
N HIS A 478 23.32 1.24 11.60
CA HIS A 478 23.93 0.42 12.66
C HIS A 478 23.49 -1.05 12.61
N LYS A 479 22.22 -1.31 12.25
CA LYS A 479 21.74 -2.67 12.01
C LYS A 479 22.50 -3.32 10.85
N GLN A 480 22.75 -2.59 9.77
CA GLN A 480 23.49 -3.08 8.59
C GLN A 480 24.95 -3.41 8.92
N THR A 481 25.59 -2.67 9.84
CA THR A 481 26.96 -2.95 10.31
C THR A 481 27.03 -4.04 11.39
N GLY A 482 25.89 -4.57 11.83
CA GLY A 482 25.81 -5.61 12.87
C GLY A 482 25.81 -5.07 14.30
N ASP A 483 25.83 -3.75 14.50
CA ASP A 483 25.78 -3.11 15.82
C ASP A 483 24.32 -2.96 16.31
N VAL A 484 23.68 -4.10 16.61
CA VAL A 484 22.26 -4.19 16.99
C VAL A 484 21.96 -3.36 18.25
N ASN A 485 22.89 -3.31 19.21
CA ASN A 485 22.71 -2.55 20.44
C ASN A 485 22.64 -1.04 20.17
N LYS A 486 23.54 -0.51 19.32
CA LYS A 486 23.43 0.90 18.91
C LYS A 486 22.17 1.16 18.08
N ALA A 487 21.80 0.23 17.20
CA ALA A 487 20.57 0.36 16.42
C ALA A 487 19.33 0.52 17.33
N ILE A 488 19.18 -0.36 18.32
CA ILE A 488 18.09 -0.29 19.32
C ILE A 488 18.18 1.03 20.09
N ALA A 489 19.36 1.38 20.62
CA ALA A 489 19.52 2.56 21.45
C ALA A 489 19.22 3.87 20.70
N VAL A 490 19.45 3.93 19.39
CA VAL A 490 19.07 5.09 18.55
C VAL A 490 17.57 5.08 18.29
N MET A 491 16.99 3.92 17.92
CA MET A 491 15.56 3.80 17.62
C MET A 491 14.66 4.09 18.83
N GLU A 492 15.07 3.71 20.05
CA GLU A 492 14.33 4.01 21.28
C GLU A 492 14.24 5.51 21.60
N ARG A 493 15.14 6.32 21.03
CA ARG A 493 15.14 7.78 21.21
C ARG A 493 14.28 8.52 20.18
N VAL A 494 13.75 7.82 19.16
CA VAL A 494 12.81 8.39 18.18
C VAL A 494 11.51 8.72 18.92
N LYS A 495 11.12 10.00 18.93
CA LYS A 495 9.93 10.52 19.63
C LYS A 495 8.78 10.83 18.68
#